data_AF-A0A7Z9YXP6-F1
#
_entry.id   AF-A0A7Z9YXP6-F1
#
_cell.length_a   1.000
_cell.length_b   1.000
_cell.length_c   1.000
_cell.angle_alpha   90.00
_cell.angle_beta   90.00
_cell.angle_gamma   90.00
#
_symmetry.space_group_name_H-M   'P 1'
#
loop_
_entity.id
_entity.type
_entity.pdbx_description
1 polymer ?
#
loop_
_entity_poly.entity_id
_entity_poly.type
_entity_poly.pdbx_seq_one_letter_code
_entity_poly.pdbx_strand_id
1 'polypeptide(L)' 'MRGGITLKTENPVGKRREKQKAETYALILESARFLFDTKGFKKTTIRMVASHAEIGLGTIYKHFKNKNSLLAAAFWGTLE' A
#
# COMPACT_ATOMS: atom_id res chain seq x y z
N MET A 1 -21.82 45.26 -2.83
CA MET A 1 -21.82 43.80 -3.06
C MET A 1 -20.39 43.35 -3.32
N ARG A 2 -19.69 42.79 -2.32
CA ARG A 2 -18.37 42.16 -2.51
C ARG A 2 -18.48 40.75 -1.96
N GLY A 3 -18.81 39.80 -2.84
CA GLY A 3 -18.86 38.38 -2.51
C GLY A 3 -17.43 37.89 -2.29
N GLY A 4 -17.11 37.54 -1.04
CA GLY A 4 -15.86 36.91 -0.69
C GLY A 4 -15.73 35.57 -1.41
N ILE A 5 -14.63 35.42 -2.14
CA ILE A 5 -14.17 34.15 -2.68
C ILE A 5 -13.68 33.34 -1.48
N THR A 6 -14.57 32.56 -0.87
CA THR A 6 -14.17 31.59 0.16
C THR A 6 -13.43 30.46 -0.56
N LEU A 7 -12.11 30.52 -0.48
CA LEU A 7 -11.21 29.43 -0.86
C LEU A 7 -11.68 28.14 -0.21
N LYS A 8 -11.97 27.12 -1.02
CA LYS A 8 -12.28 25.77 -0.55
C LYS A 8 -11.08 25.29 0.26
N THR A 9 -11.22 25.22 1.58
CA THR A 9 -10.21 24.64 2.45
C THR A 9 -10.16 23.14 2.19
N GLU A 10 -9.13 22.71 1.45
CA GLU A 10 -8.79 21.30 1.27
C GLU A 10 -8.55 20.70 2.66
N ASN A 11 -9.33 19.70 3.06
CA ASN A 11 -9.29 19.16 4.41
C ASN A 11 -7.92 18.49 4.71
N PRO A 12 -7.08 19.06 5.60
CA PRO A 12 -5.72 18.56 5.84
C PRO A 12 -5.68 17.15 6.45
N VAL A 13 -6.77 16.71 7.09
CA VAL A 13 -6.89 15.36 7.67
C VAL A 13 -7.01 14.29 6.57
N GLY A 14 -7.73 14.59 5.48
CA GLY A 14 -7.87 13.67 4.34
C GLY A 14 -6.54 13.42 3.64
N LYS A 15 -5.80 14.49 3.37
CA LYS A 15 -4.49 14.46 2.69
C LYS A 15 -3.44 13.65 3.46
N ARG A 16 -3.42 13.76 4.79
CA ARG A 16 -2.51 12.96 5.64
C ARG A 16 -2.82 11.46 5.59
N ARG A 17 -4.10 11.10 5.61
CA ARG A 17 -4.56 9.70 5.58
C ARG A 17 -4.27 9.04 4.22
N GLU A 18 -4.45 9.77 3.12
CA GLU A 18 -4.12 9.29 1.78
C GLU A 18 -2.62 9.05 1.62
N LYS A 19 -1.79 10.00 2.09
CA LYS A 19 -0.33 9.84 2.11
C LYS A 19 0.09 8.59 2.89
N GLN A 20 -0.43 8.39 4.10
CA GLN A 20 -0.13 7.20 4.91
C GLN A 20 -0.57 5.90 4.23
N LYS A 21 -1.72 5.91 3.54
CA LYS A 21 -2.20 4.76 2.77
C LYS A 21 -1.23 4.42 1.63
N ALA A 22 -0.74 5.43 0.91
CA ALA A 22 0.23 5.24 -0.17
C ALA A 22 1.59 4.72 0.34
N GLU A 23 2.10 5.29 1.44
CA GLU A 23 3.33 4.84 2.08
C GLU A 23 3.23 3.38 2.56
N THR A 24 2.13 3.05 3.24
CA THR A 24 1.85 1.67 3.69
C THR A 24 1.80 0.72 2.50
N TYR A 25 1.16 1.12 1.41
CA TYR A 25 1.06 0.32 0.19
C TYR A 25 2.45 0.05 -0.42
N ALA A 26 3.29 1.10 -0.51
CA ALA A 26 4.65 0.98 -1.03
C ALA A 26 5.51 0.02 -0.19
N LEU A 27 5.47 0.13 1.14
CA LEU A 27 6.21 -0.76 2.06
C LEU A 27 5.82 -2.24 1.89
N ILE A 28 4.52 -2.51 1.69
CA ILE A 28 4.04 -3.87 1.44
C ILE A 28 4.58 -4.39 0.11
N LEU A 29 4.57 -3.59 -0.96
CA LEU A 29 5.05 -4.00 -2.28
C LEU A 29 6.56 -4.25 -2.28
N GLU A 30 7.35 -3.38 -1.66
CA GLU A 30 8.79 -3.54 -1.53
C GLU A 30 9.14 -4.83 -0.80
N SER A 31 8.52 -5.07 0.36
CA SER A 31 8.71 -6.30 1.13
C SER A 31 8.27 -7.55 0.37
N ALA A 32 7.17 -7.45 -0.39
CA ALA A 32 6.68 -8.54 -1.21
C ALA A 32 7.66 -8.88 -2.34
N ARG A 33 8.16 -7.88 -3.07
CA ARG A 33 9.18 -8.04 -4.12
C ARG A 33 10.41 -8.74 -3.58
N PHE A 34 10.98 -8.21 -2.49
CA PHE A 34 12.16 -8.78 -1.84
C PHE A 34 11.97 -10.25 -1.47
N LEU A 35 10.84 -10.59 -0.82
CA LEU A 35 10.58 -11.97 -0.40
C LEU A 35 10.25 -12.90 -1.58
N PHE A 36 9.57 -12.41 -2.62
CA PHE A 36 9.31 -13.19 -3.82
C PHE A 36 10.58 -13.49 -4.59
N ASP A 37 11.50 -12.52 -4.71
CA ASP A 37 12.78 -12.69 -5.38
C ASP A 37 13.72 -13.61 -4.60
N THR A 38 13.79 -13.46 -3.28
CA THR A 38 14.74 -14.23 -2.44
C THR A 38 14.27 -15.64 -2.10
N LYS A 39 12.98 -15.85 -1.87
CA LYS A 39 12.43 -17.14 -1.41
C LYS A 39 11.56 -17.84 -2.45
N GLY A 40 11.17 -17.13 -3.51
CA GLY A 40 10.23 -17.62 -4.51
C GLY A 40 8.77 -17.53 -4.04
N PHE A 41 7.86 -17.42 -5.01
CA PHE A 41 6.43 -17.25 -4.75
C PHE A 41 5.81 -18.33 -3.87
N LYS A 42 6.18 -19.60 -4.07
CA LYS A 42 5.58 -20.74 -3.34
C LYS A 42 5.88 -20.68 -1.84
N LYS A 43 7.11 -20.34 -1.45
CA LYS A 43 7.56 -20.33 -0.05
C LYS A 43 7.18 -19.05 0.69
N THR A 44 6.93 -17.96 -0.02
CA THR A 44 6.51 -16.70 0.59
C THR A 44 5.03 -16.73 0.97
N THR A 45 4.72 -16.28 2.19
CA THR A 45 3.35 -16.15 2.71
C THR A 45 3.01 -14.69 2.99
N ILE A 46 1.72 -14.33 2.99
CA ILE A 46 1.26 -12.97 3.31
C ILE A 46 1.71 -12.56 4.72
N ARG A 47 1.74 -13.50 5.67
CA ARG A 47 2.22 -13.24 7.04
C ARG A 47 3.71 -12.89 7.08
N MET A 48 4.53 -13.52 6.24
CA MET A 48 5.95 -13.18 6.14
C MET A 48 6.14 -11.76 5.59
N VAL A 49 5.36 -11.38 4.57
CA VAL A 49 5.37 -10.02 4.04
C VAL A 49 4.95 -9.02 5.10
N ALA A 50 3.88 -9.32 5.86
CA ALA A 50 3.41 -8.49 6.98
C ALA A 50 4.51 -8.27 8.02
N SER A 51 5.21 -9.35 8.41
CA SER A 51 6.30 -9.27 9.37
C SER A 51 7.50 -8.49 8.84
N HIS A 52 7.86 -8.67 7.57
CA HIS A 52 8.99 -7.97 6.94
C HIS A 52 8.72 -6.48 6.75
N ALA A 53 7.47 -6.12 6.40
CA ALA A 53 7.06 -4.74 6.22
C ALA A 53 6.71 -4.02 7.53
N GLU A 54 6.80 -4.70 8.68
CA GLU A 54 6.34 -4.22 9.99
C GLU A 54 4.87 -3.73 9.99
N ILE A 55 4.02 -4.39 9.19
CA ILE A 55 2.62 -4.03 9.01
C ILE A 55 1.73 -5.14 9.55
N GLY A 56 0.66 -4.76 10.26
CA GLY A 56 -0.32 -5.72 10.74
C GLY A 56 -0.97 -6.52 9.62
N LEU A 57 -1.15 -7.83 9.83
CA LEU A 57 -1.73 -8.73 8.83
C LEU A 57 -3.10 -8.26 8.29
N GLY A 58 -3.95 -7.73 9.18
CA GLY A 58 -5.25 -7.17 8.81
C GLY A 58 -5.15 -5.93 7.91
N THR A 59 -4.08 -5.14 8.04
CA THR A 59 -3.80 -4.01 7.14
C THR A 59 -3.44 -4.52 5.76
N ILE A 60 -2.59 -5.55 5.63
CA ILE A 60 -2.31 -6.15 4.32
C ILE A 60 -3.60 -6.64 3.66
N TYR A 61 -4.47 -7.35 4.39
CA TYR A 61 -5.72 -7.84 3.82
C TYR A 61 -6.72 -6.73 3.41
N LYS A 62 -6.60 -5.52 3.96
CA LYS A 62 -7.34 -4.34 3.46
C LYS A 62 -6.85 -3.87 2.09
N HIS A 63 -5.58 -4.09 1.76
CA HIS A 63 -4.99 -3.71 0.47
C HIS A 63 -5.01 -4.86 -0.56
N PHE A 64 -4.84 -6.11 -0.11
CA PHE A 64 -4.67 -7.27 -0.99
C PHE A 64 -5.52 -8.44 -0.52
N LYS A 65 -6.39 -8.95 -1.40
CA LYS A 65 -7.31 -10.05 -1.07
C LYS A 65 -6.59 -11.38 -0.84
N ASN A 66 -5.49 -11.61 -1.56
CA ASN A 66 -4.74 -12.87 -1.52
C ASN A 66 -3.30 -12.70 -2.05
N LYS A 67 -2.51 -13.78 -1.98
CA LYS A 67 -1.10 -13.77 -2.38
C LYS A 67 -0.91 -13.49 -3.88
N ASN A 68 -1.84 -13.94 -4.73
CA ASN A 68 -1.81 -13.66 -6.16
C ASN A 68 -2.01 -12.16 -6.43
N SER A 69 -2.96 -11.51 -5.76
CA SER A 69 -3.18 -10.06 -5.92
C SER A 69 -1.98 -9.24 -5.45
N LEU A 70 -1.27 -9.71 -4.41
CA LEU A 70 -0.04 -9.09 -3.95
C LEU A 70 1.11 -9.27 -4.95
N LEU A 71 1.28 -10.47 -5.51
CA LEU A 71 2.26 -10.73 -6.58
C LEU A 71 1.96 -9.87 -7.82
N ALA A 72 0.69 -9.82 -8.23
CA ALA A 72 0.25 -9.03 -9.36
C ALA A 72 0.62 -7.56 -9.19
N ALA A 73 0.24 -6.95 -8.06
CA ALA A 73 0.57 -5.56 -7.77
C ALA A 73 2.09 -5.33 -7.63
N ALA A 74 2.82 -6.28 -7.03
CA ALA A 74 4.26 -6.17 -6.86
C ALA A 74 5.00 -6.11 -8.20
N PHE A 75 4.63 -6.90 -9.22
CA PHE A 75 5.41 -6.97 -10.47
C PHE A 75 4.75 -6.31 -11.68
N TRP A 76 3.43 -6.15 -11.70
CA TRP A 76 2.71 -5.51 -12.82
C TRP A 76 2.24 -4.09 -12.52
N GLY A 77 2.27 -3.64 -11.26
CA GLY A 77 1.80 -2.30 -10.86
C GLY A 77 2.77 -1.14 -11.17
N THR A 78 3.63 -1.24 -12.19
CA THR A 78 4.64 -0.21 -12.53
C THR A 78 4.65 0.10 -14.04
N LEU A 79 3.47 0.05 -14.69
CA LEU A 79 3.25 0.57 -16.04
C LEU A 79 2.23 1.71 -16.01
N GLU A 80 2.60 2.84 -15.40
CA GLU A 80 2.04 4.17 -15.69
C GLU A 80 3.19 5.18 -15.70
#